data_AF-A0AAV6B041-F1
#
_entry.id   AF-A0AAV6B041-F1
#
_cell.length_a   1.000
_cell.length_b   1.000
_cell.length_c   1.000
_cell.angle_alpha   90.00
_cell.angle_beta   90.00
_cell.angle_gamma   90.00
#
_symmetry.space_group_name_H-M   'P 1'
#
loop_
_entity.id
_entity.type
_entity.pdbx_description
1 polymer ?
#
loop_
_entity_poly.entity_id
_entity_poly.type
_entity_poly.pdbx_seq_one_letter_code
_entity_poly.pdbx_strand_id
1 'polypeptide(L)'
;EWLMTKEIRFRGDWQYKNPVDVEPSGWVFEFENKWNPDVDDTAMVLLALRQIPTDNPQKRNECFARGLKWMLTFQCKDGGWAAFDKDCTKSILEKVPFADHNAMLDPECADITARILELLGYEGWDAGHRQVEKALDYIRDQQEEDGSWYGRWGVNYIYGTWQVLRGLRALGIDMNQPWLLKARDWLESVQHSDGGWGERCNTYDDPVFKGRGPSTASQTAWAVMGLLAFEEPNRASVQRGIEYLTRTQNADGSWTENEVTGTGFPKVFYLKYDMYRNAWPLLALATYRNLLRGAKPGFQTALERSRA
;
A
#
# COMPACT_ATOMS: atom_id res chain seq x y z
N GLU A 1 17.38 14.69 1.45
CA GLU A 1 17.27 16.09 0.96
C GLU A 1 16.12 16.34 -0.02
N TRP A 2 16.12 15.81 -1.24
CA TRP A 2 15.11 16.17 -2.26
C TRP A 2 13.65 16.04 -1.79
N LEU A 3 13.28 14.93 -1.15
CA LEU A 3 11.93 14.73 -0.59
C LEU A 3 11.54 15.84 0.39
N MET A 4 12.44 16.27 1.27
CA MET A 4 12.14 17.34 2.24
C MET A 4 11.95 18.70 1.55
N THR A 5 12.56 18.93 0.39
CA THR A 5 12.32 20.16 -0.39
C THR A 5 10.97 20.18 -1.10
N LYS A 6 10.30 19.03 -1.18
CA LYS A 6 9.00 18.85 -1.82
C LYS A 6 7.83 18.83 -0.84
N GLU A 7 8.09 18.96 0.47
CA GLU A 7 7.03 19.13 1.48
C GLU A 7 6.18 20.36 1.16
N ILE A 8 4.86 20.19 1.08
CA ILE A 8 3.90 21.28 0.88
C ILE A 8 3.66 21.99 2.21
N ARG A 9 3.79 23.33 2.24
CA ARG A 9 3.80 24.13 3.48
C ARG A 9 2.65 25.13 3.57
N PHE A 10 1.62 24.96 2.75
CA PHE A 10 0.41 25.78 2.75
C PHE A 10 -0.84 24.91 2.68
N ARG A 11 -1.99 25.47 3.05
CA ARG A 11 -3.28 24.77 3.02
C ARG A 11 -3.87 24.76 1.60
N GLY A 12 -4.08 23.57 1.05
CA GLY A 12 -4.78 23.36 -0.21
C GLY A 12 -6.29 23.22 -0.02
N ASP A 13 -7.00 22.65 -1.00
CA ASP A 13 -8.46 22.50 -0.98
C ASP A 13 -8.95 21.59 0.15
N TRP A 14 -8.12 20.65 0.60
CA TRP A 14 -8.42 19.75 1.72
C TRP A 14 -8.89 20.48 2.98
N GLN A 15 -8.51 21.75 3.19
CA GLN A 15 -8.91 22.53 4.37
C GLN A 15 -10.43 22.71 4.50
N TYR A 16 -11.18 22.66 3.40
CA TYR A 16 -12.63 22.83 3.42
C TYR A 16 -13.34 21.64 4.04
N LYS A 17 -12.81 20.42 3.84
CA LYS A 17 -13.35 19.18 4.39
C LYS A 17 -12.64 18.74 5.66
N ASN A 18 -11.42 19.21 5.87
CA ASN A 18 -10.61 18.98 7.05
C ASN A 18 -10.22 20.32 7.71
N PRO A 19 -11.10 20.90 8.55
CA PRO A 19 -10.87 22.19 9.19
C PRO A 19 -9.98 22.11 10.43
N VAL A 20 -9.33 20.95 10.70
CA VAL A 20 -8.48 20.78 11.87
C VAL A 20 -7.34 21.79 11.83
N ASP A 21 -7.06 22.41 12.98
CA ASP A 21 -5.92 23.30 13.11
C ASP A 21 -4.62 22.49 13.21
N VAL A 22 -4.08 22.16 12.03
CA VAL A 22 -2.83 21.45 11.86
C VAL A 22 -1.89 22.24 10.97
N GLU A 23 -0.60 22.22 11.30
CA GLU A 23 0.43 22.80 10.45
C GLU A 23 0.40 22.11 9.08
N PRO A 24 0.33 22.86 7.96
CA PRO A 24 0.26 22.26 6.64
C PRO A 24 1.52 21.45 6.33
N SER A 25 1.31 20.24 5.81
CA SER A 25 2.36 19.34 5.36
C SER A 25 1.78 18.46 4.24
N GLY A 26 2.52 17.45 3.81
CA GLY A 26 2.11 16.51 2.79
C GLY A 26 2.96 16.58 1.53
N TRP A 27 2.82 15.56 0.70
CA TRP A 27 3.48 15.40 -0.59
C TRP A 27 2.44 15.13 -1.67
N VAL A 28 2.86 15.29 -2.91
CA VAL A 28 2.04 15.13 -4.10
C VAL A 28 2.68 14.09 -4.99
N PHE A 29 1.87 13.39 -5.78
CA PHE A 29 2.33 12.44 -6.78
C PHE A 29 3.24 13.09 -7.86
N GLU A 30 2.87 14.27 -8.36
CA GLU A 30 3.62 14.96 -9.41
C GLU A 30 4.69 15.93 -8.88
N PHE A 31 5.50 16.51 -9.77
CA PHE A 31 6.54 17.47 -9.37
C PHE A 31 6.00 18.79 -8.82
N GLU A 32 4.88 19.29 -9.38
CA GLU A 32 4.36 20.63 -9.14
C GLU A 32 2.80 20.65 -9.13
N ASN A 33 2.20 19.92 -8.18
CA ASN A 33 0.74 19.88 -7.94
C ASN A 33 0.38 20.34 -6.51
N LYS A 34 1.00 21.43 -6.07
CA LYS A 34 1.09 21.80 -4.64
C LYS A 34 -0.25 21.98 -3.91
N TRP A 35 -1.37 22.08 -4.62
CA TRP A 35 -2.71 22.27 -4.05
C TRP A 35 -3.39 20.97 -3.64
N ASN A 36 -2.92 19.82 -4.16
CA ASN A 36 -3.56 18.52 -3.99
C ASN A 36 -2.60 17.49 -3.38
N PRO A 37 -2.01 17.75 -2.19
CA PRO A 37 -1.26 16.72 -1.50
C PRO A 37 -2.19 15.56 -1.13
N ASP A 38 -1.68 14.35 -1.29
CA ASP A 38 -2.39 13.11 -1.01
C ASP A 38 -1.74 12.36 0.17
N VAL A 39 -2.58 11.59 0.84
CA VAL A 39 -2.27 10.86 2.06
C VAL A 39 -1.37 9.67 1.76
N ASP A 40 -1.49 9.04 0.58
CA ASP A 40 -0.75 7.84 0.23
C ASP A 40 0.71 8.11 -0.19
N ASP A 41 1.00 9.15 -0.97
CA ASP A 41 2.37 9.62 -1.20
C ASP A 41 2.96 10.16 0.09
N THR A 42 2.18 10.90 0.90
CA THR A 42 2.65 11.34 2.21
C THR A 42 3.10 10.17 3.08
N ALA A 43 2.31 9.10 3.16
CA ALA A 43 2.68 7.89 3.90
C ALA A 43 3.97 7.25 3.36
N MET A 44 4.10 7.12 2.04
CA MET A 44 5.30 6.54 1.41
C MET A 44 6.55 7.40 1.60
N VAL A 45 6.43 8.72 1.51
CA VAL A 45 7.54 9.64 1.76
C VAL A 45 7.98 9.56 3.22
N LEU A 46 7.03 9.50 4.17
CA LEU A 46 7.35 9.35 5.59
C LEU A 46 8.08 8.03 5.87
N LEU A 47 7.61 6.91 5.29
CA LEU A 47 8.33 5.63 5.33
C LEU A 47 9.76 5.78 4.79
N ALA A 48 9.93 6.39 3.62
CA ALA A 48 11.24 6.59 3.00
C ALA A 48 12.17 7.46 3.86
N LEU A 49 11.67 8.56 4.44
CA LEU A 49 12.46 9.43 5.32
C LEU A 49 13.04 8.65 6.50
N ARG A 50 12.30 7.71 7.09
CA ARG A 50 12.83 6.85 8.16
C ARG A 50 13.91 5.88 7.71
N GLN A 51 13.91 5.53 6.43
CA GLN A 51 14.82 4.53 5.88
C GLN A 51 16.13 5.12 5.34
N ILE A 52 16.16 6.41 5.04
CA ILE A 52 17.27 7.06 4.31
C ILE A 52 18.19 7.81 5.30
N PRO A 53 19.53 7.60 5.23
CA PRO A 53 20.51 8.42 5.96
C PRO A 53 20.44 9.89 5.56
N THR A 54 20.72 10.79 6.49
CA THR A 54 20.77 12.24 6.23
C THR A 54 21.81 12.91 7.11
N ASP A 55 22.45 13.94 6.56
CA ASP A 55 23.39 14.80 7.30
C ASP A 55 22.66 15.75 8.27
N ASN A 56 21.34 15.89 8.15
CA ASN A 56 20.53 16.70 9.06
C ASN A 56 19.33 15.92 9.63
N PRO A 57 19.57 15.03 10.62
CA PRO A 57 18.52 14.23 11.24
C PRO A 57 17.42 15.05 11.91
N GLN A 58 17.75 16.23 12.45
CA GLN A 58 16.78 17.08 13.11
C GLN A 58 15.76 17.65 12.12
N LYS A 59 16.22 18.24 11.00
CA LYS A 59 15.34 18.73 9.94
C LYS A 59 14.43 17.63 9.40
N ARG A 60 14.97 16.42 9.21
CA ARG A 60 14.19 15.26 8.79
C ARG A 60 13.13 14.88 9.82
N ASN A 61 13.47 14.82 11.10
CA ASN A 61 12.53 14.43 12.15
C ASN A 61 11.41 15.48 12.32
N GLU A 62 11.72 16.77 12.18
CA GLU A 62 10.72 17.84 12.18
C GLU A 62 9.78 17.75 10.97
N CYS A 63 10.32 17.53 9.76
CA CYS A 63 9.56 17.29 8.54
C CYS A 63 8.64 16.08 8.67
N PHE A 64 9.17 14.97 9.17
CA PHE A 64 8.42 13.75 9.43
C PHE A 64 7.27 13.99 10.43
N ALA A 65 7.55 14.65 11.56
CA ALA A 65 6.54 14.88 12.60
C ALA A 65 5.38 15.75 12.10
N ARG A 66 5.65 16.74 11.22
CA ARG A 66 4.60 17.54 10.59
C ARG A 66 3.77 16.74 9.61
N GLY A 67 4.42 15.99 8.72
CA GLY A 67 3.73 15.14 7.74
C GLY A 67 2.83 14.10 8.42
N LEU A 68 3.34 13.44 9.45
CA LEU A 68 2.57 12.45 10.23
C LEU A 68 1.34 13.10 10.89
N LYS A 69 1.51 14.24 11.57
CA LYS A 69 0.39 14.96 12.19
C LYS A 69 -0.65 15.38 11.16
N TRP A 70 -0.22 15.92 10.02
CA TRP A 70 -1.11 16.31 8.92
C TRP A 70 -1.91 15.10 8.42
N MET A 71 -1.23 14.02 8.03
CA MET A 71 -1.84 12.79 7.50
C MET A 71 -2.88 12.18 8.46
N LEU A 72 -2.60 12.18 9.77
CA LEU A 72 -3.52 11.65 10.79
C LEU A 72 -4.86 12.39 10.89
N THR A 73 -4.92 13.66 10.46
CA THR A 73 -6.18 14.43 10.49
C THR A 73 -7.18 13.99 9.41
N PHE A 74 -6.71 13.29 8.37
CA PHE A 74 -7.51 12.83 7.24
C PHE A 74 -8.31 11.55 7.50
N GLN A 75 -8.15 10.92 8.68
CA GLN A 75 -8.94 9.73 8.99
C GLN A 75 -10.44 10.03 8.92
N CYS A 76 -11.15 9.27 8.11
CA CYS A 76 -12.58 9.40 7.92
C CYS A 76 -13.38 8.82 9.10
N LYS A 77 -14.69 9.05 9.09
CA LYS A 77 -15.56 8.68 10.21
C LYS A 77 -15.64 7.18 10.45
N ASP A 78 -15.59 6.39 9.39
CA ASP A 78 -15.61 4.93 9.38
C ASP A 78 -14.28 4.30 9.80
N GLY A 79 -13.21 5.10 9.90
CA GLY A 79 -11.88 4.67 10.33
C GLY A 79 -10.87 4.51 9.20
N GLY A 80 -11.31 4.54 7.95
CA GLY A 80 -10.43 4.47 6.78
C GLY A 80 -9.79 5.81 6.44
N TRP A 81 -8.90 5.77 5.44
CA TRP A 81 -8.39 6.96 4.75
C TRP A 81 -8.66 6.83 3.26
N ALA A 82 -9.00 7.96 2.66
CA ALA A 82 -9.03 8.17 1.22
C ALA A 82 -7.70 8.80 0.75
N ALA A 83 -7.58 9.09 -0.56
CA ALA A 83 -6.35 9.61 -1.12
C ALA A 83 -6.14 11.11 -0.80
N PHE A 84 -7.13 11.95 -1.05
CA PHE A 84 -7.01 13.41 -0.98
C PHE A 84 -7.87 14.03 0.11
N ASP A 85 -9.12 13.57 0.26
CA ASP A 85 -10.13 14.29 1.04
C ASP A 85 -10.82 13.42 2.09
N LYS A 86 -11.19 14.06 3.19
CA LYS A 86 -11.89 13.41 4.30
C LYS A 86 -13.41 13.38 4.08
N ASP A 87 -14.02 12.20 4.26
CA ASP A 87 -15.46 11.95 4.13
C ASP A 87 -16.04 12.44 2.79
N CYS A 88 -15.35 12.21 1.66
CA CYS A 88 -15.82 12.58 0.32
C CYS A 88 -16.69 11.46 -0.30
N THR A 89 -17.78 11.09 0.39
CA THR A 89 -18.51 9.83 0.16
C THR A 89 -19.99 10.01 -0.21
N LYS A 90 -20.37 11.17 -0.76
CA LYS A 90 -21.78 11.48 -1.10
C LYS A 90 -22.21 10.81 -2.42
N SER A 91 -22.57 9.52 -2.36
CA SER A 91 -22.97 8.68 -3.51
C SER A 91 -24.09 9.25 -4.41
N ILE A 92 -24.91 10.19 -3.92
CA ILE A 92 -25.88 10.88 -4.77
C ILE A 92 -25.22 11.66 -5.92
N LEU A 93 -23.96 12.12 -5.75
CA LEU A 93 -23.21 12.84 -6.77
C LEU A 93 -22.79 11.95 -7.95
N GLU A 94 -22.83 10.62 -7.79
CA GLU A 94 -22.55 9.67 -8.87
C GLU A 94 -23.80 9.36 -9.71
N LYS A 95 -24.98 9.85 -9.31
CA LYS A 95 -26.25 9.59 -10.02
C LYS A 95 -26.63 10.69 -11.01
N VAL A 96 -25.80 11.71 -11.19
CA VAL A 96 -26.05 12.80 -12.13
C VAL A 96 -25.53 12.40 -13.53
N PRO A 97 -26.10 12.93 -14.63
CA PRO A 97 -25.70 12.54 -15.99
C PRO A 97 -24.22 12.77 -16.32
N PHE A 98 -23.57 13.71 -15.64
CA PHE A 98 -22.14 14.01 -15.82
C PHE A 98 -21.21 12.98 -15.14
N ALA A 99 -21.72 12.17 -14.20
CA ALA A 99 -20.93 11.23 -13.43
C ALA A 99 -20.91 9.81 -14.05
N ASP A 100 -20.96 9.72 -15.37
CA ASP A 100 -20.93 8.47 -16.13
C ASP A 100 -19.67 7.61 -15.90
N HIS A 101 -18.62 8.21 -15.34
CA HIS A 101 -17.37 7.54 -14.98
C HIS A 101 -17.27 7.13 -13.49
N ASN A 102 -18.28 7.40 -12.65
CA ASN A 102 -18.33 7.07 -11.21
C ASN A 102 -17.03 7.40 -10.43
N ALA A 103 -16.40 8.53 -10.77
CA ALA A 103 -15.12 8.98 -10.24
C ALA A 103 -15.23 10.35 -9.54
N MET A 104 -16.45 10.69 -9.08
CA MET A 104 -16.76 11.99 -8.46
C MET A 104 -16.40 12.06 -6.98
N LEU A 105 -16.08 10.92 -6.38
CA LEU A 105 -15.86 10.74 -4.96
C LEU A 105 -14.44 10.27 -4.69
N ASP A 106 -14.02 10.47 -3.45
CA ASP A 106 -12.77 9.95 -2.91
C ASP A 106 -13.13 9.14 -1.65
N PRO A 107 -13.67 7.92 -1.83
CA PRO A 107 -13.97 7.06 -0.71
C PRO A 107 -12.70 6.46 -0.12
N GLU A 108 -12.81 6.07 1.12
CA GLU A 108 -11.80 5.34 1.86
C GLU A 108 -11.47 4.02 1.17
N CYS A 109 -10.24 3.54 1.32
CA CYS A 109 -9.83 2.28 0.71
C CYS A 109 -8.86 1.49 1.60
N ALA A 110 -8.95 0.16 1.50
CA ALA A 110 -8.19 -0.75 2.36
C ALA A 110 -6.67 -0.67 2.10
N ASP A 111 -6.27 -0.44 0.85
CA ASP A 111 -4.86 -0.30 0.46
C ASP A 111 -4.18 0.93 1.09
N ILE A 112 -4.79 2.12 1.00
CA ILE A 112 -4.26 3.34 1.65
C ILE A 112 -4.29 3.20 3.17
N THR A 113 -5.42 2.74 3.72
CA THR A 113 -5.57 2.56 5.17
C THR A 113 -4.51 1.62 5.73
N ALA A 114 -4.26 0.49 5.06
CA ALA A 114 -3.23 -0.46 5.47
C ALA A 114 -1.80 0.07 5.31
N ARG A 115 -1.53 0.91 4.29
CA ARG A 115 -0.23 1.58 4.14
C ARG A 115 0.04 2.56 5.29
N ILE A 116 -0.98 3.26 5.76
CA ILE A 116 -0.86 4.11 6.94
C ILE A 116 -0.61 3.26 8.18
N LEU A 117 -1.34 2.15 8.36
CA LEU A 117 -1.06 1.20 9.44
C LEU A 117 0.37 0.64 9.39
N GLU A 118 0.92 0.42 8.20
CA GLU A 118 2.32 0.02 8.01
C GLU A 118 3.27 1.08 8.59
N LEU A 119 3.09 2.35 8.21
CA LEU A 119 3.87 3.46 8.74
C LEU A 119 3.73 3.58 10.27
N LEU A 120 2.50 3.54 10.79
CA LEU A 120 2.24 3.67 12.22
C LEU A 120 2.88 2.54 13.03
N GLY A 121 2.84 1.31 12.52
CA GLY A 121 3.51 0.16 13.13
C GLY A 121 5.03 0.36 13.25
N TYR A 122 5.67 0.88 12.20
CA TYR A 122 7.12 1.20 12.26
C TYR A 122 7.46 2.37 13.17
N GLU A 123 6.50 3.26 13.43
CA GLU A 123 6.62 4.34 14.41
C GLU A 123 6.26 3.89 15.84
N GLY A 124 6.00 2.60 16.06
CA GLY A 124 5.74 2.02 17.38
C GLY A 124 4.34 2.27 17.92
N TRP A 125 3.38 2.58 17.05
CA TRP A 125 1.97 2.64 17.43
C TRP A 125 1.42 1.23 17.60
N ASP A 126 0.44 1.09 18.48
CA ASP A 126 -0.20 -0.19 18.78
C ASP A 126 -1.71 -0.17 18.52
N ALA A 127 -2.31 -1.36 18.58
CA ALA A 127 -3.74 -1.57 18.32
C ALA A 127 -4.68 -0.89 19.35
N GLY A 128 -4.16 -0.44 20.50
CA GLY A 128 -4.92 0.28 21.52
C GLY A 128 -5.09 1.78 21.24
N HIS A 129 -4.34 2.34 20.28
CA HIS A 129 -4.57 3.73 19.88
C HIS A 129 -5.90 3.87 19.14
N ARG A 130 -6.79 4.78 19.58
CA ARG A 130 -8.16 4.94 19.05
C ARG A 130 -8.25 5.05 17.51
N GLN A 131 -7.32 5.75 16.88
CA GLN A 131 -7.31 5.85 15.40
C GLN A 131 -6.91 4.53 14.74
N VAL A 132 -6.00 3.78 15.35
CA VAL A 132 -5.57 2.46 14.86
C VAL A 132 -6.70 1.44 15.04
N GLU A 133 -7.35 1.43 16.20
CA GLU A 133 -8.51 0.57 16.48
C GLU A 133 -9.60 0.72 15.41
N LYS A 134 -9.99 1.96 15.11
CA LYS A 134 -10.96 2.26 14.04
C LYS A 134 -10.50 1.80 12.66
N ALA A 135 -9.22 1.99 12.35
CA ALA A 135 -8.65 1.56 11.08
C ALA A 135 -8.67 0.03 10.96
N LEU A 136 -8.41 -0.69 12.07
CA LEU A 136 -8.48 -2.14 12.12
C LEU A 136 -9.91 -2.66 11.95
N ASP A 137 -10.89 -1.98 12.54
CA ASP A 137 -12.30 -2.31 12.33
C ASP A 137 -12.69 -2.10 10.87
N TYR A 138 -12.31 -0.95 10.28
CA TYR A 138 -12.50 -0.69 8.85
C TYR A 138 -11.87 -1.79 7.97
N ILE A 139 -10.60 -2.15 8.20
CA ILE A 139 -9.92 -3.20 7.43
C ILE A 139 -10.65 -4.55 7.53
N ARG A 140 -11.16 -4.91 8.72
CA ARG A 140 -11.93 -6.14 8.92
C ARG A 140 -13.25 -6.10 8.15
N ASP A 141 -13.95 -4.97 8.16
CA ASP A 141 -15.22 -4.77 7.46
C ASP A 141 -15.05 -4.77 5.93
N GLN A 142 -13.88 -4.41 5.42
CA GLN A 142 -13.57 -4.43 3.98
C GLN A 142 -13.08 -5.79 3.46
N GLN A 143 -12.97 -6.83 4.31
CA GLN A 143 -12.50 -8.13 3.84
C GLN A 143 -13.60 -8.86 3.05
N GLU A 144 -13.23 -9.39 1.89
CA GLU A 144 -14.09 -10.19 1.04
C GLU A 144 -14.39 -11.57 1.64
N GLU A 145 -15.47 -12.21 1.17
CA GLU A 145 -15.85 -13.56 1.61
C GLU A 145 -14.80 -14.63 1.33
N ASP A 146 -13.89 -14.42 0.38
CA ASP A 146 -12.77 -15.32 0.09
C ASP A 146 -11.49 -14.99 0.89
N GLY A 147 -11.51 -13.90 1.67
CA GLY A 147 -10.40 -13.42 2.47
C GLY A 147 -9.55 -12.34 1.81
N SER A 148 -9.78 -12.03 0.53
CA SER A 148 -9.05 -10.97 -0.18
C SER A 148 -9.51 -9.55 0.21
N TRP A 149 -8.76 -8.54 -0.24
CA TRP A 149 -9.18 -7.13 -0.19
C TRP A 149 -9.09 -6.51 -1.57
N TYR A 150 -10.10 -5.70 -1.90
CA TYR A 150 -10.13 -4.89 -3.12
C TYR A 150 -8.97 -3.87 -3.14
N GLY A 151 -8.24 -3.82 -4.26
CA GLY A 151 -7.23 -2.81 -4.53
C GLY A 151 -7.83 -1.62 -5.25
N ARG A 152 -7.85 -0.43 -4.63
CA ARG A 152 -8.42 0.77 -5.24
C ARG A 152 -7.47 1.42 -6.25
N TRP A 153 -6.16 1.33 -5.99
CA TRP A 153 -5.12 2.04 -6.76
C TRP A 153 -4.13 1.11 -7.50
N GLY A 154 -4.16 -0.19 -7.23
CA GLY A 154 -3.37 -1.20 -7.92
C GLY A 154 -4.22 -2.41 -8.26
N VAL A 155 -3.98 -3.02 -9.42
CA VAL A 155 -4.80 -4.11 -9.97
C VAL A 155 -4.51 -5.44 -9.27
N ASN A 156 -5.48 -6.10 -8.64
CA ASN A 156 -6.61 -5.56 -7.88
C ASN A 156 -6.54 -6.22 -6.49
N TYR A 157 -7.11 -7.43 -6.39
CA TYR A 157 -7.21 -8.13 -5.12
C TYR A 157 -5.85 -8.64 -4.64
N ILE A 158 -4.92 -8.95 -5.55
CA ILE A 158 -3.53 -9.26 -5.16
C ILE A 158 -2.89 -8.05 -4.49
N TYR A 159 -3.09 -6.85 -5.05
CA TYR A 159 -2.52 -5.60 -4.54
C TYR A 159 -3.12 -5.23 -3.18
N GLY A 160 -4.45 -5.19 -3.08
CA GLY A 160 -5.15 -4.87 -1.83
C GLY A 160 -4.77 -5.84 -0.72
N THR A 161 -4.84 -7.14 -1.00
CA THR A 161 -4.51 -8.19 0.00
C THR A 161 -3.07 -8.10 0.49
N TRP A 162 -2.12 -7.90 -0.43
CA TRP A 162 -0.71 -7.71 -0.06
C TRP A 162 -0.50 -6.52 0.87
N GLN A 163 -1.04 -5.36 0.53
CA GLN A 163 -0.83 -4.14 1.30
C GLN A 163 -1.46 -4.26 2.70
N VAL A 164 -2.64 -4.88 2.81
CA VAL A 164 -3.30 -5.18 4.09
C VAL A 164 -2.44 -6.09 4.96
N LEU A 165 -2.02 -7.24 4.43
CA LEU A 165 -1.21 -8.21 5.18
C LEU A 165 0.10 -7.58 5.69
N ARG A 166 0.77 -6.79 4.86
CA ARG A 166 1.98 -6.05 5.27
C ARG A 166 1.72 -5.04 6.37
N GLY A 167 0.68 -4.22 6.23
CA GLY A 167 0.35 -3.18 7.20
C GLY A 167 0.04 -3.77 8.58
N LEU A 168 -0.78 -4.83 8.61
CA LEU A 168 -1.14 -5.49 9.86
C LEU A 168 0.06 -6.15 10.54
N ARG A 169 0.94 -6.78 9.75
CA ARG A 169 2.19 -7.33 10.29
C ARG A 169 3.10 -6.25 10.86
N ALA A 170 3.24 -5.12 10.18
CA ALA A 170 4.09 -4.01 10.64
C ALA A 170 3.55 -3.43 11.96
N LEU A 171 2.23 -3.35 12.11
CA LEU A 171 1.54 -2.96 13.35
C LEU A 171 1.64 -4.00 14.48
N GLY A 172 2.17 -5.20 14.20
CA GLY A 172 2.34 -6.25 15.21
C GLY A 172 1.07 -7.04 15.51
N ILE A 173 0.10 -7.05 14.59
CA ILE A 173 -1.07 -7.92 14.69
C ILE A 173 -0.64 -9.39 14.58
N ASP A 174 -1.25 -10.26 15.39
CA ASP A 174 -1.03 -11.70 15.27
C ASP A 174 -1.57 -12.20 13.92
N MET A 175 -0.64 -12.56 13.03
CA MET A 175 -0.93 -13.02 11.68
C MET A 175 -1.56 -14.42 11.64
N ASN A 176 -1.61 -15.16 12.76
CA ASN A 176 -2.23 -16.49 12.82
C ASN A 176 -3.74 -16.44 13.08
N GLN A 177 -4.35 -15.25 13.10
CA GLN A 177 -5.80 -15.13 13.22
C GLN A 177 -6.51 -15.74 12.01
N PRO A 178 -7.66 -16.43 12.20
CA PRO A 178 -8.34 -17.15 11.11
C PRO A 178 -8.64 -16.32 9.86
N TRP A 179 -9.01 -15.05 10.02
CA TRP A 179 -9.32 -14.15 8.91
C TRP A 179 -8.08 -13.75 8.10
N LEU A 180 -6.90 -13.71 8.72
CA LEU A 180 -5.63 -13.46 8.04
C LEU A 180 -5.09 -14.71 7.36
N LEU A 181 -5.22 -15.87 8.01
CA LEU A 181 -4.91 -17.15 7.39
C LEU A 181 -5.75 -17.38 6.13
N LYS A 182 -7.03 -16.99 6.14
CA LYS A 182 -7.89 -17.04 4.97
C LYS A 182 -7.36 -16.19 3.79
N ALA A 183 -6.82 -15.01 4.07
CA ALA A 183 -6.19 -14.16 3.06
C ALA A 183 -4.90 -14.74 2.49
N ARG A 184 -4.07 -15.38 3.34
CA ARG A 184 -2.90 -16.15 2.90
C ARG A 184 -3.32 -17.28 1.98
N ASP A 185 -4.30 -18.07 2.42
CA ASP A 185 -4.79 -19.23 1.69
C ASP A 185 -5.39 -18.80 0.34
N TRP A 186 -6.05 -17.64 0.29
CA TRP A 186 -6.52 -17.04 -0.96
C TRP A 186 -5.35 -16.73 -1.91
N LEU A 187 -4.30 -16.02 -1.44
CA LEU A 187 -3.11 -15.76 -2.26
C LEU A 187 -2.51 -17.06 -2.80
N GLU A 188 -2.38 -18.09 -1.96
CA GLU A 188 -1.87 -19.39 -2.41
C GLU A 188 -2.77 -20.08 -3.44
N SER A 189 -4.09 -19.96 -3.29
CA SER A 189 -5.08 -20.56 -4.19
C SER A 189 -5.03 -19.99 -5.62
N VAL A 190 -4.57 -18.74 -5.77
CA VAL A 190 -4.46 -18.05 -7.06
C VAL A 190 -3.04 -18.01 -7.62
N GLN A 191 -2.08 -18.72 -7.01
CA GLN A 191 -0.73 -18.85 -7.58
C GLN A 191 -0.77 -19.66 -8.88
N HIS A 192 -0.13 -19.17 -9.94
CA HIS A 192 -0.11 -19.85 -11.23
C HIS A 192 0.90 -20.99 -11.25
N SER A 193 0.80 -21.88 -12.24
CA SER A 193 1.70 -23.04 -12.38
C SER A 193 3.16 -22.67 -12.65
N ASP A 194 3.42 -21.48 -13.20
CA ASP A 194 4.78 -20.95 -13.44
C ASP A 194 5.45 -20.38 -12.18
N GLY A 195 4.73 -20.33 -11.06
CA GLY A 195 5.19 -19.82 -9.76
C GLY A 195 4.82 -18.36 -9.51
N GLY A 196 4.38 -17.63 -10.53
CA GLY A 196 4.00 -16.23 -10.41
C GLY A 196 2.54 -16.03 -10.00
N TRP A 197 2.18 -14.75 -9.91
CA TRP A 197 0.83 -14.25 -9.75
C TRP A 197 0.53 -13.18 -10.77
N GLY A 198 -0.72 -13.13 -11.20
CA GLY A 198 -1.16 -12.22 -12.25
C GLY A 198 -2.66 -11.96 -12.18
N GLU A 199 -3.06 -10.70 -12.36
CA GLU A 199 -4.44 -10.29 -12.36
C GLU A 199 -4.67 -9.17 -13.38
N ARG A 200 -5.68 -9.33 -14.23
CA ARG A 200 -6.03 -8.34 -15.26
C ARG A 200 -7.07 -7.36 -14.76
N CYS A 201 -7.11 -6.18 -15.38
CA CYS A 201 -8.04 -5.10 -15.03
C CYS A 201 -9.52 -5.49 -15.11
N ASN A 202 -9.91 -6.48 -15.92
CA ASN A 202 -11.31 -6.93 -16.01
C ASN A 202 -11.84 -7.54 -14.70
N THR A 203 -10.98 -7.84 -13.73
CA THR A 203 -11.37 -8.20 -12.35
C THR A 203 -12.16 -7.09 -11.64
N TYR A 204 -12.03 -5.83 -12.06
CA TYR A 204 -12.86 -4.73 -11.57
C TYR A 204 -14.31 -4.86 -12.05
N ASP A 205 -14.52 -5.37 -13.26
CA ASP A 205 -15.84 -5.58 -13.85
C ASP A 205 -16.53 -6.82 -13.28
N ASP A 206 -15.77 -7.92 -13.14
CA ASP A 206 -16.29 -9.20 -12.65
C ASP A 206 -15.29 -9.90 -11.70
N PRO A 207 -15.63 -10.06 -10.41
CA PRO A 207 -14.76 -10.69 -9.42
C PRO A 207 -14.50 -12.19 -9.68
N VAL A 208 -15.16 -12.84 -10.65
CA VAL A 208 -14.77 -14.19 -11.08
C VAL A 208 -13.33 -14.24 -11.63
N PHE A 209 -12.78 -13.09 -12.04
CA PHE A 209 -11.41 -12.93 -12.52
C PHE A 209 -10.38 -12.58 -11.43
N LYS A 210 -10.77 -12.64 -10.15
CA LYS A 210 -9.86 -12.51 -9.01
C LYS A 210 -8.61 -13.37 -9.19
N GLY A 211 -7.43 -12.74 -9.18
CA GLY A 211 -6.14 -13.42 -9.34
C GLY A 211 -5.94 -14.12 -10.70
N ARG A 212 -6.70 -13.73 -11.74
CA ARG A 212 -6.60 -14.28 -13.09
C ARG A 212 -5.99 -13.28 -14.07
N GLY A 213 -4.93 -13.72 -14.74
CA GLY A 213 -4.17 -12.95 -15.73
C GLY A 213 -2.85 -13.66 -16.02
N PRO A 214 -2.01 -13.16 -16.93
CA PRO A 214 -0.62 -13.60 -17.01
C PRO A 214 0.15 -13.16 -15.77
N SER A 215 1.05 -13.99 -15.28
CA SER A 215 1.98 -13.61 -14.21
C SER A 215 2.72 -12.32 -14.56
N THR A 216 2.81 -11.40 -13.60
CA THR A 216 3.57 -10.14 -13.74
C THR A 216 4.61 -10.03 -12.64
N ALA A 217 5.67 -9.25 -12.89
CA ALA A 217 6.74 -9.10 -11.91
C ALA A 217 6.25 -8.34 -10.68
N SER A 218 5.46 -7.29 -10.88
CA SER A 218 4.89 -6.49 -9.79
C SER A 218 3.87 -7.26 -8.95
N GLN A 219 2.89 -7.94 -9.56
CA GLN A 219 1.88 -8.70 -8.80
C GLN A 219 2.47 -9.93 -8.11
N THR A 220 3.44 -10.61 -8.74
CA THR A 220 4.18 -11.69 -8.06
C THR A 220 4.93 -11.15 -6.84
N ALA A 221 5.57 -9.99 -6.96
CA ALA A 221 6.25 -9.36 -5.84
C ALA A 221 5.29 -8.98 -4.70
N TRP A 222 4.10 -8.46 -5.02
CA TRP A 222 3.05 -8.20 -4.03
C TRP A 222 2.62 -9.48 -3.31
N ALA A 223 2.23 -10.52 -4.05
CA ALA A 223 1.82 -11.79 -3.45
C ALA A 223 2.92 -12.40 -2.56
N VAL A 224 4.17 -12.43 -3.03
CA VAL A 224 5.33 -12.90 -2.26
C VAL A 224 5.49 -12.11 -0.96
N MET A 225 5.45 -10.78 -1.02
CA MET A 225 5.58 -9.95 0.18
C MET A 225 4.38 -10.09 1.12
N GLY A 226 3.18 -10.39 0.60
CA GLY A 226 1.98 -10.64 1.41
C GLY A 226 2.11 -11.95 2.17
N LEU A 227 2.59 -13.01 1.50
CA LEU A 227 2.90 -14.29 2.13
C LEU A 227 4.06 -14.19 3.13
N LEU A 228 5.07 -13.35 2.86
CA LEU A 228 6.17 -13.11 3.79
C LEU A 228 5.76 -12.38 5.07
N ALA A 229 4.58 -11.75 5.11
CA ALA A 229 4.02 -11.20 6.34
C ALA A 229 3.77 -12.27 7.41
N PHE A 230 3.67 -13.55 7.03
CA PHE A 230 3.53 -14.68 7.94
C PHE A 230 4.87 -15.24 8.45
N GLU A 231 6.00 -14.62 8.08
CA GLU A 231 7.34 -14.98 8.57
C GLU A 231 7.79 -16.41 8.25
N GLU A 232 7.25 -17.01 7.18
CA GLU A 232 7.54 -18.38 6.75
C GLU A 232 8.21 -18.39 5.36
N PRO A 233 9.51 -18.01 5.26
CA PRO A 233 10.19 -17.85 3.97
C PRO A 233 10.30 -19.17 3.19
N ASN A 234 10.35 -20.31 3.89
CA ASN A 234 10.51 -21.64 3.28
C ASN A 234 9.20 -22.23 2.74
N ARG A 235 8.07 -21.51 2.86
CA ARG A 235 6.78 -21.95 2.31
C ARG A 235 6.89 -22.13 0.80
N ALA A 236 6.32 -23.22 0.28
CA ALA A 236 6.46 -23.60 -1.12
C ALA A 236 5.98 -22.51 -2.10
N SER A 237 4.87 -21.83 -1.78
CA SER A 237 4.33 -20.73 -2.59
C SER A 237 5.32 -19.54 -2.68
N VAL A 238 5.94 -19.17 -1.56
CA VAL A 238 6.99 -18.13 -1.52
C VAL A 238 8.20 -18.54 -2.37
N GLN A 239 8.71 -19.77 -2.20
CA GLN A 239 9.87 -20.27 -2.96
C GLN A 239 9.64 -20.19 -4.48
N ARG A 240 8.46 -20.65 -4.93
CA ARG A 240 8.08 -20.61 -6.34
C ARG A 240 7.93 -19.18 -6.88
N GLY A 241 7.45 -18.25 -6.06
CA GLY A 241 7.39 -16.83 -6.42
C GLY A 241 8.77 -16.18 -6.56
N ILE A 242 9.69 -16.50 -5.64
CA ILE A 242 11.09 -16.06 -5.72
C ILE A 242 11.78 -16.67 -6.94
N GLU A 243 11.54 -17.95 -7.23
CA GLU A 243 12.05 -18.62 -8.43
C GLU A 243 11.49 -17.97 -9.71
N TYR A 244 10.20 -17.66 -9.75
CA TYR A 244 9.61 -16.92 -10.87
C TYR A 244 10.35 -15.59 -11.09
N LEU A 245 10.47 -14.75 -10.05
CA LEU A 245 11.11 -13.43 -10.16
C LEU A 245 12.57 -13.55 -10.61
N THR A 246 13.34 -14.49 -10.06
CA THR A 246 14.74 -14.69 -10.44
C THR A 246 14.90 -15.23 -11.86
N ARG A 247 14.04 -16.17 -12.28
CA ARG A 247 14.06 -16.77 -13.62
C ARG A 247 13.62 -15.79 -14.71
N THR A 248 12.71 -14.86 -14.42
CA THR A 248 12.19 -13.89 -15.40
C THR A 248 12.95 -12.56 -15.41
N GLN A 249 14.00 -12.41 -14.60
CA GLN A 249 14.83 -11.21 -14.61
C GLN A 249 15.58 -11.11 -15.96
N ASN A 250 15.54 -9.94 -16.58
CA ASN A 250 16.27 -9.63 -17.80
C ASN A 250 17.79 -9.52 -17.50
N ALA A 251 18.61 -9.64 -18.55
CA ALA A 251 20.08 -9.55 -18.40
C ALA A 251 20.58 -8.20 -17.87
N ASP A 252 19.81 -7.12 -18.04
CA ASP A 252 20.11 -5.79 -17.50
C ASP A 252 19.64 -5.59 -16.04
N GLY A 253 19.05 -6.64 -15.44
CA GLY A 253 18.51 -6.63 -14.08
C GLY A 253 17.07 -6.15 -13.96
N SER A 254 16.44 -5.71 -15.04
CA SER A 254 15.02 -5.29 -15.07
C SER A 254 14.06 -6.48 -15.21
N TRP A 255 12.76 -6.22 -15.16
CA TRP A 255 11.73 -7.17 -15.60
C TRP A 255 10.89 -6.60 -16.74
N THR A 256 10.47 -7.49 -17.63
CA THR A 256 9.50 -7.17 -18.67
C THR A 256 8.09 -7.28 -18.10
N GLU A 257 7.28 -6.23 -18.28
CA GLU A 257 5.89 -6.21 -17.83
C GLU A 257 5.03 -5.48 -18.87
N ASN A 258 4.19 -6.27 -19.55
CA ASN A 258 3.32 -5.76 -20.62
C ASN A 258 1.93 -5.39 -20.09
N GLU A 259 1.45 -6.12 -19.08
CA GLU A 259 0.16 -5.89 -18.45
C GLU A 259 0.15 -4.57 -17.67
N VAL A 260 -1.06 -4.01 -17.51
CA VAL A 260 -1.29 -2.81 -16.73
C VAL A 260 -1.62 -3.23 -15.30
N THR A 261 -0.87 -2.71 -14.33
CA THR A 261 -0.97 -3.13 -12.92
C THR A 261 -1.35 -1.99 -11.97
N GLY A 262 -1.46 -0.75 -12.45
CA GLY A 262 -1.99 0.40 -11.72
C GLY A 262 -3.43 0.73 -12.09
N THR A 263 -4.14 1.39 -11.19
CA THR A 263 -5.54 1.81 -11.41
C THR A 263 -5.72 3.25 -10.98
N GLY A 264 -6.30 4.09 -11.86
CA GLY A 264 -6.73 5.43 -11.49
C GLY A 264 -8.21 5.45 -11.11
N PHE A 265 -9.07 5.00 -12.03
CA PHE A 265 -10.50 4.85 -11.81
C PHE A 265 -10.92 3.43 -12.20
N PRO A 266 -11.32 2.56 -11.25
CA PRO A 266 -11.77 1.22 -11.55
C PRO A 266 -12.82 1.20 -12.66
N LYS A 267 -12.73 0.21 -13.57
CA LYS A 267 -13.61 0.04 -14.76
C LYS A 267 -13.43 1.07 -15.87
N VAL A 268 -12.71 2.17 -15.63
CA VAL A 268 -12.67 3.33 -16.53
C VAL A 268 -11.27 3.67 -16.99
N PHE A 269 -10.30 3.74 -16.07
CA PHE A 269 -8.99 4.29 -16.32
C PHE A 269 -7.90 3.55 -15.55
N TYR A 270 -6.97 2.95 -16.29
CA TYR A 270 -5.89 2.14 -15.76
C TYR A 270 -4.53 2.79 -16.06
N LEU A 271 -3.55 2.52 -15.18
CA LEU A 271 -2.26 3.19 -15.17
C LEU A 271 -1.12 2.20 -15.30
N LYS A 272 -0.16 2.51 -16.17
CA LYS A 272 1.11 1.77 -16.24
C LYS A 272 2.18 2.53 -15.46
N TYR A 273 2.53 2.02 -14.28
CA TYR A 273 3.66 2.52 -13.52
C TYR A 273 4.93 1.80 -13.97
N ASP A 274 5.72 2.41 -14.87
CA ASP A 274 6.90 1.76 -15.48
C ASP A 274 7.95 1.29 -14.46
N MET A 275 8.00 1.90 -13.28
CA MET A 275 8.92 1.53 -12.21
C MET A 275 8.45 0.30 -11.41
N TYR A 276 7.17 -0.07 -11.44
CA TYR A 276 6.63 -1.18 -10.62
C TYR A 276 7.28 -2.51 -10.94
N ARG A 277 7.53 -2.78 -12.22
CA ARG A 277 8.22 -3.99 -12.68
C ARG A 277 9.63 -4.15 -12.12
N ASN A 278 10.26 -3.08 -11.62
CA ASN A 278 11.60 -3.13 -11.04
C ASN A 278 11.57 -2.95 -9.52
N ALA A 279 10.86 -1.93 -9.04
CA ALA A 279 10.83 -1.57 -7.63
C ALA A 279 10.24 -2.68 -6.75
N TRP A 280 9.13 -3.30 -7.18
CA TRP A 280 8.47 -4.33 -6.37
C TRP A 280 9.25 -5.64 -6.31
N PRO A 281 9.76 -6.21 -7.43
CA PRO A 281 10.63 -7.40 -7.35
C PRO A 281 11.86 -7.19 -6.47
N LEU A 282 12.52 -6.03 -6.58
CA LEU A 282 13.67 -5.71 -5.74
C LEU A 282 13.29 -5.67 -4.25
N LEU A 283 12.15 -5.06 -3.91
CA LEU A 283 11.65 -5.02 -2.54
C LEU A 283 11.27 -6.41 -2.02
N ALA A 284 10.64 -7.25 -2.85
CA ALA A 284 10.27 -8.62 -2.49
C ALA A 284 11.50 -9.49 -2.25
N LEU A 285 12.48 -9.45 -3.16
CA LEU A 285 13.75 -10.18 -3.02
C LEU A 285 14.55 -9.70 -1.79
N ALA A 286 14.58 -8.40 -1.53
CA ALA A 286 15.22 -7.84 -0.34
C ALA A 286 14.52 -8.30 0.96
N THR A 287 13.18 -8.25 0.98
CA THR A 287 12.37 -8.70 2.11
C THR A 287 12.61 -10.18 2.41
N TYR A 288 12.57 -11.02 1.37
CA TYR A 288 12.84 -12.45 1.47
C TYR A 288 14.25 -12.74 2.00
N ARG A 289 15.27 -12.09 1.41
CA ARG A 289 16.68 -12.23 1.85
C ARG A 289 16.86 -11.82 3.31
N ASN A 290 16.22 -10.73 3.73
CA ASN A 290 16.32 -10.25 5.11
C ASN A 290 15.67 -11.25 6.08
N LEU A 291 14.53 -11.82 5.72
CA LEU A 291 13.85 -12.84 6.53
C LEU A 291 14.68 -14.11 6.68
N LEU A 292 15.33 -14.58 5.60
CA LEU A 292 16.29 -15.69 5.69
C LEU A 292 17.48 -15.43 6.62
N ARG A 293 17.83 -14.16 6.84
CA ARG A 293 18.88 -13.73 7.78
C ARG A 293 18.36 -13.48 9.20
N GLY A 294 17.10 -13.83 9.49
CA GLY A 294 16.48 -13.67 10.80
C GLY A 294 15.97 -12.25 11.09
N ALA A 295 15.90 -11.37 10.08
CA ALA A 295 15.25 -10.07 10.24
C ALA A 295 13.74 -10.17 10.06
N LYS A 296 13.01 -9.21 10.61
CA LYS A 296 11.57 -9.08 10.41
C LYS A 296 11.24 -8.65 8.95
N PRO A 297 10.11 -9.08 8.37
CA PRO A 297 9.68 -8.64 7.04
C PRO A 297 9.44 -7.13 6.96
N GLY A 298 9.69 -6.56 5.78
CA GLY A 298 9.48 -5.15 5.47
C GLY A 298 10.65 -4.25 5.85
N PHE A 299 10.36 -3.01 6.24
CA PHE A 299 11.36 -2.01 6.55
C PHE A 299 11.97 -2.21 7.94
N GLN A 300 13.30 -2.12 8.05
CA GLN A 300 13.96 -2.17 9.36
C GLN A 300 13.89 -0.80 10.04
N THR A 301 13.46 -0.77 11.29
CA THR A 301 13.49 0.45 12.09
C THR A 301 14.93 0.94 12.28
N ALA A 302 15.10 2.23 12.60
CA ALA A 302 16.42 2.77 12.94
C ALA A 302 17.05 2.04 14.15
N LEU A 303 16.23 1.56 15.09
CA LEU A 303 16.68 0.76 16.23
C LEU A 303 17.22 -0.61 15.78
N GLU A 304 16.53 -1.30 14.87
CA GLU A 304 16.94 -2.63 14.39
C GLU A 304 18.26 -2.58 13.60
N ARG A 305 18.50 -1.50 12.84
CA ARG A 305 19.76 -1.29 12.11
C ARG A 305 20.98 -1.04 12.97
N SER A 306 20.81 -0.58 14.21
CA SER A 306 21.92 -0.39 15.14
C SER A 306 22.44 -1.71 15.74
N ARG A 307 21.68 -2.81 15.57
CA ARG A 307 21.94 -4.13 16.15
C ARG A 307 22.37 -5.18 15.13
N ALA A 308 22.40 -4.85 13.84
CA ALA A 308 22.78 -5.71 12.72
C ALA A 308 24.12 -5.26 12.11
#